data_AF-A0A2K3NH36-F1
#
_entry.id   AF-A0A2K3NH36-F1
#
_cell.length_a   1.000
_cell.length_b   1.000
_cell.length_c   1.000
_cell.angle_alpha   90.00
_cell.angle_beta   90.00
_cell.angle_gamma   90.00
#
_symmetry.space_group_name_H-M   'P 1'
#
loop_
_entity.id
_entity.type
_entity.pdbx_description
1 polymer ?
#
loop_
_entity_poly.entity_id
_entity_poly.type
_entity_poly.pdbx_seq_one_letter_code
_entity_poly.pdbx_strand_id
1 'polypeptide(L)'
;MSERKTIDLEQGWDFMQKGITKLKNILEGLPEPQFSSEDYMMLYTTIYNMCTQKPPNDYSQPLYDKYKESFEEYIISTVSNAMTC
;
A
#
# COMPACT_ATOMS: atom_id res chain seq x y z
N MET A 1 -1.15 28.80 -1.05
CA MET A 1 -1.34 27.33 -1.00
C MET A 1 -0.50 26.83 0.15
N SER A 2 -1.09 26.23 1.19
CA SER A 2 -0.33 25.64 2.30
C SER A 2 0.67 24.65 1.71
N GLU A 3 1.95 24.77 2.07
CA GLU A 3 2.92 23.73 1.75
C GLU A 3 2.42 22.43 2.38
N ARG A 4 2.23 21.40 1.55
CA ARG A 4 1.92 20.06 2.06
C ARG A 4 3.17 19.55 2.76
N LYS A 5 3.03 19.12 4.01
CA LYS A 5 4.12 18.53 4.77
C LYS A 5 4.62 17.28 4.02
N THR A 6 5.93 17.16 3.85
CA THR A 6 6.56 15.95 3.31
C THR A 6 6.19 14.76 4.21
N ILE A 7 5.70 13.69 3.59
CA ILE A 7 5.49 12.38 4.18
C ILE A 7 6.79 11.60 3.95
N ASP A 8 7.38 11.10 5.03
CA ASP A 8 8.55 10.23 4.96
C ASP A 8 8.20 8.88 4.30
N LEU A 9 9.17 8.26 3.62
CA LEU A 9 8.95 7.01 2.90
C LEU A 9 8.47 5.88 3.84
N GLU A 10 9.12 5.69 4.98
CA GLU A 10 8.77 4.63 5.92
C GLU A 10 7.41 4.91 6.54
N GLN A 11 7.18 6.16 6.97
CA GLN A 11 5.89 6.56 7.52
C GLN A 11 4.73 6.31 6.55
N GLY A 12 4.90 6.73 5.29
CA GLY A 12 3.87 6.54 4.26
C GLY A 12 3.68 5.08 3.92
N TRP A 13 4.76 4.30 3.85
CA TRP A 13 4.69 2.87 3.56
C TRP A 13 4.03 2.07 4.68
N ASP A 14 4.32 2.37 5.95
CA ASP A 14 3.66 1.75 7.12
C ASP A 14 2.14 1.94 7.08
N PHE A 15 1.68 3.11 6.63
CA PHE A 15 0.26 3.37 6.42
C PHE A 15 -0.30 2.50 5.28
N MET A 16 0.40 2.43 4.14
CA MET A 16 -0.04 1.61 3.00
C MET A 16 -0.05 0.12 3.32
N GLN A 17 0.89 -0.38 4.12
CA GLN A 17 0.92 -1.78 4.56
C GLN A 17 -0.33 -2.16 5.35
N LYS A 18 -0.93 -1.26 6.13
CA LYS A 18 -2.21 -1.53 6.81
C LYS A 18 -3.34 -1.74 5.80
N GLY A 19 -3.37 -0.94 4.74
CA GLY A 19 -4.30 -1.12 3.63
C GLY A 19 -4.08 -2.45 2.89
N ILE A 20 -2.83 -2.80 2.62
CA ILE A 20 -2.47 -4.08 1.98
C ILE A 20 -2.90 -5.26 2.86
N THR A 21 -2.64 -5.23 4.17
CA THR A 21 -3.07 -6.28 5.11
C THR A 21 -4.58 -6.43 5.15
N LYS A 22 -5.32 -5.31 5.21
CA LYS A 22 -6.79 -5.31 5.13
C LYS A 22 -7.27 -5.97 3.84
N LEU A 23 -6.66 -5.63 2.69
CA LEU A 23 -6.99 -6.24 1.41
C LEU A 23 -6.71 -7.75 1.41
N LYS A 24 -5.55 -8.20 1.92
CA LYS A 24 -5.22 -9.62 2.05
C LYS A 24 -6.27 -10.35 2.89
N ASN A 25 -6.65 -9.82 4.06
CA ASN A 25 -7.68 -10.43 4.91
C ASN A 25 -9.03 -10.57 4.19
N ILE A 26 -9.45 -9.56 3.43
CA ILE A 26 -10.68 -9.60 2.63
C ILE A 26 -10.59 -10.69 1.55
N LEU A 27 -9.46 -10.80 0.84
CA LEU A 27 -9.25 -11.80 -0.21
C LEU A 27 -9.26 -13.23 0.34
N GLU A 28 -8.70 -13.44 1.55
CA GLU A 28 -8.70 -14.73 2.25
C GLU A 28 -10.03 -15.05 2.96
N GLY A 29 -11.04 -14.17 2.88
CA GLY A 29 -12.33 -14.36 3.53
C GLY A 29 -12.29 -14.28 5.07
N LEU A 30 -11.25 -13.66 5.64
CA LEU A 30 -11.17 -13.40 7.08
C LEU A 30 -12.16 -12.30 7.50
N PRO A 31 -12.57 -12.27 8.79
CA PRO A 31 -13.47 -11.22 9.29
C PRO A 31 -12.83 -9.83 9.26
N GLU A 32 -13.03 -9.12 8.15
CA GLU A 32 -12.49 -7.78 7.91
C GLU A 32 -13.58 -6.92 7.23
N PRO A 33 -13.84 -5.68 7.72
CA PRO A 33 -14.76 -4.78 7.05
C PRO A 33 -14.29 -4.44 5.63
N GLN A 34 -15.23 -4.25 4.71
CA GLN A 34 -14.89 -3.74 3.38
C GLN A 34 -14.27 -2.34 3.47
N PHE A 35 -13.57 -1.93 2.41
CA PHE A 35 -13.07 -0.56 2.30
C PHE A 35 -14.23 0.43 2.19
N SER A 36 -14.16 1.50 2.99
CA SER A 36 -15.03 2.66 2.82
C SER A 36 -14.50 3.58 1.71
N SER A 37 -15.33 4.50 1.22
CA SER A 37 -14.88 5.54 0.30
C SER A 37 -13.80 6.43 0.92
N GLU A 38 -13.85 6.66 2.24
CA GLU A 38 -12.84 7.39 2.99
C GLU A 38 -11.51 6.62 3.01
N ASP A 39 -11.53 5.30 3.24
CA ASP A 39 -10.32 4.48 3.21
C ASP A 39 -9.62 4.58 1.84
N TYR A 40 -10.38 4.40 0.75
CA TYR A 40 -9.85 4.53 -0.61
C TYR A 40 -9.26 5.93 -0.83
N MET A 41 -9.98 6.98 -0.45
CA MET A 41 -9.53 8.35 -0.63
C MET A 41 -8.22 8.62 0.13
N MET A 42 -8.08 8.12 1.37
CA MET A 42 -6.86 8.26 2.16
C MET A 42 -5.69 7.52 1.52
N LEU A 43 -5.87 6.26 1.12
CA LEU A 43 -4.83 5.44 0.47
C LEU A 43 -4.33 6.08 -0.84
N TYR A 44 -5.25 6.49 -1.72
CA TYR A 44 -4.92 7.18 -2.96
C TYR A 44 -4.22 8.51 -2.71
N THR A 45 -4.71 9.30 -1.77
CA THR A 45 -4.14 10.61 -1.45
C THR A 45 -2.72 10.49 -0.89
N THR A 46 -2.46 9.49 -0.03
CA THR A 46 -1.13 9.22 0.51
C THR A 46 -0.13 8.91 -0.60
N ILE A 47 -0.43 7.95 -1.47
CA ILE A 47 0.43 7.60 -2.61
C ILE A 47 0.63 8.79 -3.54
N TYR A 48 -0.46 9.48 -3.91
CA TYR A 48 -0.36 10.65 -4.77
C TYR A 48 0.57 11.72 -4.18
N ASN A 49 0.44 12.03 -2.89
CA ASN A 49 1.28 13.02 -2.24
C ASN A 49 2.75 12.57 -2.19
N MET A 50 3.04 11.30 -1.88
CA MET A 50 4.41 10.78 -1.86
C MET A 50 5.07 10.78 -3.24
N CYS A 51 4.30 10.54 -4.32
CA CYS A 51 4.81 10.60 -5.69
C CYS A 51 4.94 12.02 -6.25
N THR A 52 4.24 13.01 -5.68
CA THR A 52 4.24 14.40 -6.18
C THR A 52 4.99 15.37 -5.26
N GLN A 53 5.63 14.85 -4.22
CA GLN A 53 6.56 15.59 -3.36
C GLN A 53 7.73 16.16 -4.18
N LYS A 54 8.20 17.35 -3.78
CA LYS A 54 9.34 17.98 -4.44
C LYS A 54 10.61 17.15 -4.21
N PRO A 55 11.54 17.11 -5.19
CA PRO A 55 12.86 16.50 -4.98
C PRO A 55 13.54 17.04 -3.72
N PRO A 56 14.23 16.18 -2.94
CA PRO A 56 14.62 14.79 -3.25
C PRO A 56 13.58 13.72 -2.85
N ASN A 57 12.37 14.11 -2.44
CA ASN A 57 11.41 13.21 -1.80
C ASN A 57 10.34 12.63 -2.75
N ASP A 58 10.65 12.54 -4.04
CA ASP A 58 9.82 11.79 -4.99
C ASP A 58 10.05 10.30 -4.74
N TYR A 59 9.00 9.63 -4.24
CA TYR A 59 9.05 8.23 -3.87
C TYR A 59 8.34 7.30 -4.85
N SER A 60 8.02 7.77 -6.06
CA SER A 60 7.34 6.97 -7.08
C SER A 60 8.05 5.64 -7.37
N GLN A 61 9.36 5.67 -7.61
CA GLN A 61 10.15 4.46 -7.87
C GLN A 61 10.26 3.54 -6.63
N PRO A 62 10.68 4.03 -5.44
CA PRO A 62 10.68 3.20 -4.23
C PRO A 62 9.32 2.55 -3.89
N LEU A 63 8.22 3.28 -4.09
CA LEU A 63 6.88 2.75 -3.85
C LEU A 63 6.53 1.64 -4.85
N TYR A 64 6.88 1.80 -6.14
CA TYR A 64 6.68 0.77 -7.15
C TYR A 64 7.38 -0.54 -6.78
N ASP A 65 8.65 -0.46 -6.36
CA ASP A 65 9.45 -1.62 -5.98
C ASP A 65 8.84 -2.33 -4.75
N LYS A 66 8.44 -1.57 -3.73
CA LYS A 66 7.77 -2.10 -2.54
C LYS A 66 6.42 -2.77 -2.83
N TYR A 67 5.65 -2.22 -3.77
CA TYR A 67 4.42 -2.88 -4.22
C TYR A 67 4.71 -4.20 -4.90
N LYS A 68 5.69 -4.23 -5.82
CA LYS A 68 6.11 -5.46 -6.49
C LYS A 68 6.50 -6.53 -5.48
N GLU A 69 7.33 -6.20 -4.48
CA GLU A 69 7.70 -7.10 -3.39
C GLU A 69 6.47 -7.63 -2.64
N SER A 70 5.53 -6.75 -2.28
CA SER A 70 4.30 -7.12 -1.55
C SER A 70 3.41 -8.09 -2.34
N PHE A 71 3.36 -7.95 -3.67
CA PHE A 71 2.65 -8.86 -4.56
C PHE A 71 3.36 -10.21 -4.64
N GLU A 72 4.68 -10.21 -4.87
CA GLU A 72 5.49 -11.43 -4.93
C GLU A 72 5.37 -12.24 -3.64
N GLU A 73 5.49 -11.59 -2.48
CA GLU A 73 5.31 -12.21 -1.17
C GLU A 73 3.95 -12.90 -1.04
N TYR A 74 2.86 -12.24 -1.42
CA TYR A 74 1.51 -12.78 -1.32
C TYR A 74 1.29 -13.96 -2.28
N ILE A 75 1.76 -13.83 -3.53
CA ILE A 75 1.63 -14.90 -4.54
C ILE A 75 2.39 -16.15 -4.07
N ILE A 76 3.61 -15.98 -3.56
CA ILE A 76 4.42 -17.10 -3.09
C ILE A 76 3.81 -17.74 -1.83
N SER A 77 3.42 -16.94 -0.84
CA SER A 77 2.98 -17.48 0.46
C SER A 77 1.58 -18.09 0.43
N THR A 78 0.68 -17.57 -0.40
CA THR A 78 -0.72 -17.98 -0.42
C THR A 78 -1.06 -18.76 -1.69
N VAL A 79 -0.82 -18.16 -2.86
CA VAL A 79 -1.31 -18.72 -4.13
C VAL A 79 -0.50 -19.94 -4.55
N SER A 80 0.84 -19.87 -4.46
CA SER A 80 1.71 -20.99 -4.84
C SER A 80 1.52 -22.19 -3.91
N ASN A 81 1.37 -21.95 -2.60
CA ASN A 81 1.11 -23.01 -1.63
C ASN A 81 -0.25 -23.67 -1.86
N ALA A 82 -1.28 -22.91 -2.25
CA ALA A 82 -2.60 -23.44 -2.59
C ALA A 82 -2.61 -24.28 -3.89
N MET A 83 -1.71 -24.03 -4.84
CA MET A 83 -1.62 -24.79 -6.11
C MET A 83 -0.82 -26.10 -6.00
N THR A 84 -0.05 -26.29 -4.92
CA THR A 84 0.70 -27.53 -4.65
C THR A 84 -0.05 -28.54 -3.80
N CYS A 85 -1.33 -28.30 -3.49
CA CYS A 85 -2.22 -29.22 -2.77
C CYS A 85 -3.09 -30.04 -3.71
#